data_AF-A0A837HWY1-F1
#
_entry.id   AF-A0A837HWY1-F1
#
_cell.length_a   1.000
_cell.length_b   1.000
_cell.length_c   1.000
_cell.angle_alpha   90.00
_cell.angle_beta   90.00
_cell.angle_gamma   90.00
#
_symmetry.space_group_name_H-M   'P 1'
#
loop_
_entity.id
_entity.type
_entity.pdbx_description
1 polymer ?
#
loop_
_entity_poly.entity_id
_entity_poly.type
_entity_poly.pdbx_seq_one_letter_code
_entity_poly.pdbx_strand_id
1 'polypeptide(L)'
;MDLIVLALHLLLGYRTDFFNLDIENNLPTYYQSIKLLIVGFFLFVVFFKGRLIFLIPLAILLLYLGIDEIVQIHENFSSVIKNHFPSVAFTIENWIMALGYQSSRWVIYLAPFLLITLGYIFFTGLYAKLKKYDSFPSLAAGSILFLLVIVFEVINSWKGHSWFTYQILMTFEESFEMFGASSFAYAGYLEYLKYQRGE
;
A
#
# COMPACT_ATOMS: atom_id res chain seq x y z
N MET A 1 -12.27 1.90 -12.62
CA MET A 1 -12.73 0.91 -11.63
C MET A 1 -12.56 1.44 -10.22
N ASP A 2 -11.39 1.98 -9.83
CA ASP A 2 -11.17 2.61 -8.50
C ASP A 2 -12.30 3.56 -8.07
N LEU A 3 -12.65 4.52 -8.93
CA LEU A 3 -13.74 5.47 -8.64
C LEU A 3 -15.10 4.81 -8.40
N ILE A 4 -15.36 3.66 -9.03
CA ILE A 4 -16.61 2.92 -8.84
C ILE A 4 -16.61 2.26 -7.47
N VAL A 5 -15.50 1.63 -7.07
CA VAL A 5 -15.35 1.03 -5.74
C VAL A 5 -15.48 2.08 -4.64
N LEU A 6 -14.80 3.22 -4.81
CA LEU A 6 -14.92 4.36 -3.89
C LEU A 6 -16.36 4.91 -3.83
N ALA A 7 -17.03 5.06 -4.98
CA ALA A 7 -18.42 5.50 -4.99
C ALA A 7 -19.36 4.50 -4.28
N LEU A 8 -19.17 3.20 -4.49
CA LEU A 8 -19.94 2.16 -3.80
C LEU A 8 -19.71 2.23 -2.29
N HIS A 9 -18.47 2.43 -1.85
CA HIS A 9 -18.15 2.63 -0.43
C HIS A 9 -18.87 3.86 0.14
N LEU A 10 -18.74 5.03 -0.50
CA LEU A 10 -19.33 6.26 0.00
C LEU A 10 -20.87 6.22 0.06
N LEU A 11 -21.50 5.48 -0.86
CA LEU A 11 -22.96 5.36 -0.93
C LEU A 11 -23.52 4.26 -0.02
N LEU A 12 -22.82 3.13 0.09
CA LEU A 12 -23.35 1.89 0.67
C LEU A 12 -22.49 1.31 1.79
N GLY A 13 -21.20 1.63 1.87
CA GLY A 13 -20.24 1.07 2.83
C GLY A 13 -20.63 1.30 4.29
N TYR A 14 -21.25 2.44 4.59
CA TYR A 14 -21.77 2.73 5.94
C TYR A 14 -23.02 1.92 6.34
N ARG A 15 -23.68 1.27 5.37
CA ARG A 15 -24.91 0.49 5.58
C ARG A 15 -24.67 -1.01 5.50
N THR A 16 -23.59 -1.42 4.84
CA THR A 16 -23.29 -2.82 4.57
C THR A 16 -21.80 -3.06 4.57
N ASP A 17 -21.37 -4.07 5.33
CA ASP A 17 -19.97 -4.47 5.41
C ASP A 17 -19.41 -4.89 4.04
N PHE A 18 -20.27 -5.33 3.12
CA PHE A 18 -19.87 -5.80 1.79
C PHE A 18 -19.17 -4.72 0.92
N PHE A 19 -19.46 -3.44 1.15
CA PHE A 19 -18.86 -2.31 0.42
C PHE A 19 -18.00 -1.41 1.33
N ASN A 20 -17.67 -1.85 2.54
CA ASN A 20 -16.95 -1.03 3.51
C ASN A 20 -15.44 -1.16 3.32
N LEU A 21 -14.73 -0.08 3.01
CA LEU A 21 -13.27 -0.11 2.81
C LEU A 21 -12.49 -0.46 4.08
N ASP A 22 -13.07 -0.23 5.26
CA ASP A 22 -12.46 -0.52 6.57
C ASP A 22 -12.55 -2.00 6.97
N ILE A 23 -13.42 -2.76 6.31
CA ILE A 23 -13.71 -4.14 6.67
C ILE A 23 -13.05 -5.06 5.65
N GLU A 24 -12.35 -6.03 6.20
CA GLU A 24 -11.62 -7.01 5.44
C GLU A 24 -12.51 -8.16 4.96
N ASN A 25 -12.05 -8.91 3.95
CA ASN A 25 -12.78 -10.03 3.33
C ASN A 25 -14.11 -9.64 2.66
N ASN A 26 -14.15 -8.47 2.01
CA ASN A 26 -15.31 -8.01 1.26
C ASN A 26 -14.96 -7.62 -0.19
N LEU A 27 -15.92 -6.99 -0.90
CA LEU A 27 -15.72 -6.63 -2.31
C LEU A 27 -14.53 -5.65 -2.51
N PRO A 28 -14.42 -4.53 -1.77
CA PRO A 28 -13.23 -3.69 -1.81
C PRO A 28 -11.90 -4.44 -1.61
N THR A 29 -11.78 -5.24 -0.53
CA THR A 29 -10.57 -6.05 -0.26
C THR A 29 -10.21 -6.90 -1.46
N TYR A 30 -11.14 -7.73 -1.98
CA TYR A 30 -10.85 -8.59 -3.14
C TYR A 30 -10.47 -7.81 -4.39
N TYR A 31 -11.11 -6.67 -4.63
CA TYR A 31 -10.76 -5.79 -5.75
C TYR A 31 -9.32 -5.28 -5.61
N GLN A 32 -8.96 -4.76 -4.44
CA GLN A 32 -7.64 -4.23 -4.12
C GLN A 32 -6.57 -5.31 -4.27
N SER A 33 -6.79 -6.48 -3.65
CA SER A 33 -5.88 -7.61 -3.73
C SER A 33 -5.62 -8.05 -5.16
N ILE A 34 -6.68 -8.29 -5.95
CA ILE A 34 -6.55 -8.74 -7.34
C ILE A 34 -5.83 -7.70 -8.17
N LYS A 35 -6.16 -6.41 -7.98
CA LYS A 35 -5.50 -5.32 -8.68
C LYS A 35 -4.02 -5.28 -8.36
N LEU A 36 -3.64 -5.28 -7.09
CA LEU A 36 -2.24 -5.27 -6.64
C LEU A 36 -1.47 -6.46 -7.23
N LEU A 37 -2.07 -7.65 -7.21
CA LEU A 37 -1.50 -8.87 -7.81
C LEU A 37 -1.29 -8.74 -9.33
N ILE A 38 -2.30 -8.26 -10.05
CA ILE A 38 -2.23 -8.06 -11.52
C ILE A 38 -1.16 -7.02 -11.85
N VAL A 39 -1.14 -5.89 -11.16
CA VAL A 39 -0.17 -4.82 -11.41
C VAL A 39 1.24 -5.30 -11.07
N GLY A 40 1.44 -5.97 -9.94
CA GLY A 40 2.72 -6.55 -9.56
C GLY A 40 3.23 -7.54 -10.60
N PHE A 41 2.38 -8.48 -11.05
CA PHE A 41 2.72 -9.42 -12.11
C PHE A 41 3.03 -8.71 -13.44
N PHE A 42 2.25 -7.70 -13.81
CA PHE A 42 2.48 -6.91 -15.02
C PHE A 42 3.84 -6.21 -15.00
N LEU A 43 4.21 -5.56 -13.89
CA LEU A 43 5.53 -4.94 -13.73
C LEU A 43 6.66 -5.97 -13.83
N PHE A 44 6.44 -7.19 -13.33
CA PHE A 44 7.40 -8.29 -13.47
C PHE A 44 7.60 -8.69 -14.94
N VAL A 45 6.53 -8.73 -15.74
CA VAL A 45 6.62 -8.96 -17.20
C VAL A 45 7.37 -7.83 -17.90
N VAL A 46 7.07 -6.57 -17.57
CA VAL A 46 7.77 -5.39 -18.12
C VAL A 46 9.26 -5.44 -17.81
N PHE A 47 9.62 -5.84 -16.58
CA PHE A 47 11.01 -6.07 -16.19
C PHE A 47 11.72 -7.05 -17.14
N PHE A 48 11.14 -8.23 -17.41
CA PHE A 48 11.79 -9.23 -18.28
C PHE A 48 11.98 -8.75 -19.72
N LYS A 49 11.06 -7.91 -20.22
CA LYS A 49 11.13 -7.38 -21.58
C LYS A 49 12.15 -6.24 -21.71
N GLY A 50 12.11 -5.26 -20.81
CA GLY A 50 12.95 -4.05 -20.86
C GLY A 50 14.23 -4.11 -20.02
N ARG A 51 14.46 -5.17 -19.23
CA ARG A 51 15.54 -5.30 -18.24
C ARG A 51 15.59 -4.14 -17.22
N LEU A 52 14.41 -3.60 -16.87
CA LEU A 52 14.26 -2.50 -15.93
C LEU A 52 14.33 -3.01 -14.49
N ILE A 53 15.53 -3.32 -14.01
CA ILE A 53 15.78 -3.96 -12.70
C ILE A 53 15.10 -3.19 -11.54
N PHE A 54 14.98 -1.87 -11.66
CA PHE A 54 14.32 -1.03 -10.65
C PHE A 54 12.80 -1.27 -10.52
N LEU A 55 12.17 -2.06 -11.40
CA LEU A 55 10.77 -2.46 -11.25
C LEU A 55 10.60 -3.72 -10.40
N ILE A 56 11.63 -4.54 -10.20
CA ILE A 56 11.50 -5.84 -9.51
C ILE A 56 11.00 -5.68 -8.07
N PRO A 57 11.62 -4.84 -7.22
CA PRO A 57 11.19 -4.74 -5.83
C PRO A 57 9.82 -4.08 -5.70
N LEU A 58 9.46 -3.17 -6.62
CA LEU A 58 8.11 -2.63 -6.69
C LEU A 58 7.08 -3.71 -7.07
N ALA A 59 7.39 -4.56 -8.04
CA ALA A 59 6.55 -5.70 -8.41
C ALA A 59 6.37 -6.66 -7.23
N ILE A 60 7.47 -7.00 -6.52
CA ILE A 60 7.44 -7.86 -5.33
C ILE A 60 6.60 -7.21 -4.22
N LEU A 61 6.75 -5.91 -3.99
CA LEU A 61 5.97 -5.17 -2.99
C LEU A 61 4.47 -5.27 -3.30
N LEU A 62 4.05 -4.96 -4.53
CA LEU A 62 2.63 -5.01 -4.89
C LEU A 62 2.06 -6.43 -4.82
N LEU A 63 2.86 -7.44 -5.20
CA LEU A 63 2.47 -8.84 -5.01
C LEU A 63 2.30 -9.19 -3.54
N TYR A 64 3.23 -8.76 -2.68
CA TYR A 64 3.15 -8.97 -1.24
C TYR A 64 1.90 -8.29 -0.65
N LEU A 65 1.66 -7.01 -0.94
CA LEU A 65 0.51 -6.28 -0.44
C LEU A 65 -0.81 -6.89 -0.92
N GLY A 66 -0.88 -7.33 -2.19
CA GLY A 66 -2.07 -8.02 -2.69
C GLY A 66 -2.35 -9.37 -2.00
N ILE A 67 -1.32 -10.07 -1.51
CA ILE A 67 -1.50 -11.29 -0.70
C ILE A 67 -1.90 -10.91 0.73
N ASP A 68 -1.23 -9.90 1.29
CA ASP A 68 -1.44 -9.42 2.65
C ASP A 68 -2.87 -8.95 2.87
N GLU A 69 -3.46 -8.26 1.90
CA GLU A 69 -4.85 -7.81 1.92
C GLU A 69 -5.87 -8.97 2.08
N ILE A 70 -5.58 -10.17 1.55
CA ILE A 70 -6.46 -11.33 1.70
C ILE A 70 -6.15 -12.11 2.98
N VAL A 71 -4.87 -12.23 3.32
CA VAL A 71 -4.38 -13.13 4.38
C VAL A 71 -4.25 -12.41 5.73
N GLN A 72 -4.24 -11.07 5.71
CA GLN A 72 -4.06 -10.18 6.83
C GLN A 72 -2.78 -10.50 7.61
N ILE A 73 -1.66 -10.65 6.90
CA ILE A 73 -0.36 -11.02 7.51
C ILE A 73 0.07 -9.92 8.48
N HIS A 74 -0.06 -8.66 8.09
CA HIS A 74 0.34 -7.53 8.93
C HIS A 74 -0.52 -7.45 10.21
N GLU A 75 -1.83 -7.68 10.14
CA GLU A 75 -2.69 -7.70 11.32
C GLU A 75 -2.28 -8.79 12.33
N ASN A 76 -1.98 -9.97 11.79
CA ASN A 76 -1.60 -11.14 12.58
C ASN A 76 -0.17 -11.08 13.12
N PHE A 77 0.69 -10.19 12.59
CA PHE A 77 2.10 -10.10 12.97
C PHE A 77 2.27 -9.77 14.46
N SER A 78 1.46 -8.85 14.99
CA SER A 78 1.49 -8.48 16.40
C SER A 78 1.20 -9.66 17.32
N SER A 79 0.24 -10.51 16.95
CA SER A 79 -0.11 -11.75 17.66
C SER A 79 1.03 -12.76 17.63
N VAL A 80 1.72 -12.91 16.51
CA VAL A 80 2.89 -13.81 16.41
C VAL A 80 4.00 -13.38 17.37
N ILE A 81 4.32 -12.08 17.42
CA ILE A 81 5.33 -11.55 18.33
C ILE A 81 4.90 -11.72 19.79
N LYS A 82 3.63 -11.44 20.11
CA LYS A 82 3.10 -11.61 21.46
C LYS A 82 3.18 -13.06 21.95
N ASN A 83 2.94 -14.02 21.07
CA ASN A 83 2.97 -15.44 21.41
C ASN A 83 4.38 -15.99 21.60
N HIS A 84 5.37 -15.52 20.83
CA HIS A 84 6.75 -16.04 20.89
C HIS A 84 7.68 -15.19 21.78
N PHE A 85 7.42 -13.89 21.89
CA PHE A 85 8.24 -12.92 22.60
C PHE A 85 7.37 -11.99 23.48
N PRO A 86 6.63 -12.53 24.47
CA PRO A 86 5.62 -11.79 25.23
C PRO A 86 6.19 -10.59 26.00
N SER A 87 7.42 -10.69 26.53
CA SER A 87 8.07 -9.59 27.23
C SER A 87 8.41 -8.42 26.29
N VAL A 88 8.92 -8.74 25.09
CA VAL A 88 9.23 -7.76 24.05
C VAL A 88 7.95 -7.07 23.59
N ALA A 89 6.91 -7.85 23.28
CA ALA A 89 5.60 -7.32 22.88
C ALA A 89 5.03 -6.39 23.95
N PHE A 90 5.05 -6.81 25.23
CA PHE A 90 4.56 -5.99 26.34
C PHE A 90 5.32 -4.66 26.46
N THR A 91 6.65 -4.68 26.38
CA THR A 91 7.46 -3.44 26.45
C THR A 91 7.15 -2.50 25.28
N ILE A 92 7.11 -3.03 24.06
CA ILE A 92 6.84 -2.26 22.84
C ILE A 92 5.42 -1.66 22.89
N GLU A 93 4.40 -2.49 23.12
CA GLU A 93 3.01 -2.04 23.15
C GLU A 93 2.75 -1.00 24.24
N ASN A 94 3.28 -1.19 25.46
CA ASN A 94 3.11 -0.21 26.52
C ASN A 94 3.76 1.14 26.19
N TRP A 95 4.95 1.12 25.60
CA TRP A 95 5.65 2.34 25.21
C TRP A 95 4.85 3.12 24.15
N ILE A 96 4.33 2.41 23.16
CA ILE A 96 3.56 2.98 22.05
C ILE A 96 2.19 3.50 22.51
N MET A 97 1.49 2.73 23.35
CA MET A 97 0.21 3.15 23.92
C MET A 97 0.37 4.37 24.83
N ALA A 98 1.49 4.48 25.56
CA ALA A 98 1.81 5.66 26.37
C ALA A 98 1.99 6.92 25.50
N LEU A 99 2.51 6.77 24.28
CA LEU A 99 2.56 7.86 23.31
C LEU A 99 1.17 8.22 22.76
N GLY A 100 0.20 7.31 22.82
CA GLY A 100 -1.18 7.53 22.39
C GLY A 100 -1.56 6.84 21.09
N TYR A 101 -0.71 5.94 20.58
CA TYR A 101 -0.95 5.14 19.40
C TYR A 101 -1.66 3.82 19.79
N GLN A 102 -2.82 3.55 19.20
CA GLN A 102 -3.77 2.55 19.70
C GLN A 102 -4.08 1.40 18.74
N SER A 103 -4.06 1.64 17.42
CA SER A 103 -4.26 0.63 16.38
C SER A 103 -2.98 0.39 15.57
N SER A 104 -3.05 -0.48 14.55
CA SER A 104 -1.99 -0.73 13.55
C SER A 104 -0.58 -0.97 14.12
N ARG A 105 -0.49 -1.77 15.20
CA ARG A 105 0.77 -2.09 15.89
C ARG A 105 1.83 -2.66 14.97
N TRP A 106 1.40 -3.32 13.89
CA TRP A 106 2.23 -3.88 12.84
C TRP A 106 3.18 -2.85 12.23
N VAL A 107 2.77 -1.58 12.09
CA VAL A 107 3.58 -0.49 11.53
C VAL A 107 4.89 -0.35 12.31
N ILE A 108 4.84 -0.53 13.62
CA ILE A 108 5.99 -0.33 14.49
C ILE A 108 6.89 -1.56 14.49
N TYR A 109 6.29 -2.76 14.49
CA TYR A 109 7.05 -4.00 14.34
C TYR A 109 7.74 -4.09 12.98
N LEU A 110 7.12 -3.56 11.92
CA LEU A 110 7.64 -3.59 10.56
C LEU A 110 8.34 -2.28 10.16
N ALA A 111 8.50 -1.32 11.08
CA ALA A 111 9.08 0.00 10.78
C ALA A 111 10.42 -0.05 10.04
N PRO A 112 11.40 -0.92 10.39
CA PRO A 112 12.64 -1.01 9.62
C PRO A 112 12.43 -1.42 8.16
N PHE A 113 11.53 -2.38 7.92
CA PHE A 113 11.18 -2.82 6.57
C PHE A 113 10.40 -1.75 5.81
N LEU A 114 9.48 -1.06 6.48
CA LEU A 114 8.76 0.09 5.91
C LEU A 114 9.76 1.17 5.48
N LEU A 115 10.72 1.56 6.32
CA LEU A 115 11.71 2.58 5.96
C LEU A 115 12.57 2.18 4.77
N ILE A 116 12.97 0.91 4.67
CA ILE A 116 13.69 0.37 3.50
C ILE A 116 12.82 0.47 2.25
N THR A 117 11.56 0.03 2.34
CA THR A 117 10.58 0.09 1.25
C THR A 117 10.32 1.52 0.80
N LEU A 118 10.13 2.45 1.74
CA LEU A 118 9.92 3.87 1.44
C LEU A 118 11.17 4.50 0.80
N GLY A 119 12.35 4.21 1.34
CA GLY A 119 13.62 4.64 0.75
C GLY A 119 13.80 4.13 -0.68
N TYR A 120 13.39 2.89 -0.93
CA TYR A 120 13.41 2.29 -2.25
C TYR A 120 12.42 2.94 -3.22
N ILE A 121 11.16 3.12 -2.79
CA ILE A 121 10.10 3.79 -3.55
C ILE A 121 10.51 5.22 -3.92
N PHE A 122 11.18 5.93 -3.02
CA PHE A 122 11.73 7.25 -3.28
C PHE A 122 12.90 7.19 -4.28
N PHE A 123 13.83 6.24 -4.10
CA PHE A 123 14.98 6.04 -4.97
C PHE A 123 14.56 5.71 -6.41
N THR A 124 13.53 4.88 -6.62
CA THR A 124 13.06 4.52 -7.98
C THR A 124 12.54 5.74 -8.74
N GLY A 125 11.80 6.63 -8.08
CA GLY A 125 11.39 7.91 -8.66
C GLY A 125 12.58 8.78 -9.05
N LEU A 126 13.56 8.93 -8.17
CA LEU A 126 14.79 9.69 -8.47
C LEU A 126 15.61 9.05 -9.60
N TYR A 127 15.75 7.73 -9.59
CA TYR A 127 16.48 6.99 -10.62
C TYR A 127 15.81 7.18 -11.99
N ALA A 128 14.48 7.08 -12.04
CA ALA A 128 13.72 7.30 -13.27
C ALA A 128 13.87 8.74 -13.79
N LYS A 129 13.88 9.73 -12.89
CA LYS A 129 14.17 11.13 -13.24
C LYS A 129 15.56 11.28 -13.86
N LEU A 130 16.58 10.69 -13.24
CA LEU A 130 17.97 10.77 -13.70
C LEU A 130 18.16 10.09 -15.06
N LYS A 131 17.45 8.98 -15.30
CA LYS A 131 17.46 8.26 -16.57
C LYS A 131 16.50 8.83 -17.62
N LYS A 132 15.76 9.90 -17.28
CA LYS A 132 14.77 10.54 -18.15
C LYS A 132 13.75 9.56 -18.72
N TYR A 133 13.29 8.62 -17.89
CA TYR A 133 12.20 7.71 -18.27
C TYR A 133 10.89 8.49 -18.37
N ASP A 134 10.07 8.20 -19.38
CA ASP A 134 8.76 8.86 -19.56
C ASP A 134 7.78 8.42 -18.48
N SER A 135 8.03 7.25 -17.88
CA SER A 135 7.30 6.76 -16.70
C SER A 135 7.58 7.55 -15.43
N PHE A 136 8.57 8.45 -15.39
CA PHE A 136 8.95 9.17 -14.15
C PHE A 136 7.77 9.85 -13.44
N PRO A 137 6.90 10.65 -14.10
CA PRO A 137 5.81 11.32 -13.40
C PRO A 137 4.84 10.34 -12.73
N SER A 138 4.55 9.23 -13.41
CA SER A 138 3.63 8.19 -12.91
C SER A 138 4.26 7.34 -11.81
N LEU A 139 5.56 7.03 -11.90
CA LEU A 139 6.30 6.39 -10.82
C LEU A 139 6.35 7.31 -9.59
N ALA A 140 6.68 8.58 -9.77
CA ALA A 140 6.72 9.55 -8.68
C ALA A 140 5.34 9.72 -8.02
N ALA A 141 4.27 9.81 -8.81
CA ALA A 141 2.90 9.88 -8.29
C ALA A 141 2.54 8.63 -7.48
N GLY A 142 2.79 7.43 -8.01
CA GLY A 142 2.56 6.18 -7.29
C GLY A 142 3.35 6.09 -5.99
N SER A 143 4.63 6.48 -6.04
CA SER A 143 5.52 6.53 -4.88
C SER A 143 5.00 7.46 -3.78
N ILE A 144 4.53 8.66 -4.15
CA ILE A 144 3.98 9.64 -3.21
C ILE A 144 2.66 9.12 -2.60
N LEU A 145 1.80 8.50 -3.40
CA LEU A 145 0.53 7.96 -2.91
C LEU A 145 0.76 6.83 -1.91
N PHE A 146 1.66 5.88 -2.17
CA PHE A 146 2.01 4.83 -1.21
C PHE A 146 2.69 5.37 0.06
N LEU A 147 3.48 6.44 -0.05
CA LEU A 147 4.00 7.14 1.13
C LEU A 147 2.86 7.71 1.97
N LEU A 148 1.82 8.25 1.33
CA LEU A 148 0.66 8.79 2.03
C LEU A 148 -0.19 7.71 2.71
N VAL A 149 -0.25 6.48 2.18
CA VAL A 149 -0.88 5.34 2.87
C VAL A 149 -0.30 5.18 4.27
N ILE A 150 1.03 5.05 4.38
CA ILE A 150 1.70 4.90 5.68
C ILE A 150 1.50 6.12 6.59
N VAL A 151 1.49 7.32 6.03
CA VAL A 151 1.23 8.55 6.80
C VAL A 151 -0.19 8.54 7.37
N PHE A 152 -1.19 8.18 6.55
CA PHE A 152 -2.57 8.15 6.97
C PHE A 152 -2.82 7.01 7.97
N GLU A 153 -2.26 5.83 7.75
CA GLU A 153 -2.31 4.70 8.69
C GLU A 153 -1.77 5.09 10.07
N VAL A 154 -0.61 5.77 10.10
CA VAL A 154 -0.01 6.26 11.34
C VAL A 154 -0.91 7.30 12.00
N ILE A 155 -1.41 8.30 11.25
CA ILE A 155 -2.29 9.35 11.79
C ILE A 155 -3.58 8.73 12.33
N ASN A 156 -4.20 7.83 11.58
CA ASN A 156 -5.45 7.17 11.90
C ASN A 156 -5.33 6.34 13.19
N SER A 157 -4.14 5.82 13.45
CA SER A 157 -3.82 5.03 14.64
C SER A 157 -3.61 5.83 15.93
N TRP A 158 -3.57 7.15 15.87
CA TRP A 158 -3.53 7.99 17.06
C TRP A 158 -4.89 8.10 17.74
N LYS A 159 -4.89 8.07 19.08
CA LYS A 159 -6.09 8.27 19.88
C LYS A 159 -6.74 9.63 19.61
N GLY A 160 -8.07 9.67 19.75
CA GLY A 160 -8.84 10.92 19.80
C GLY A 160 -9.56 11.31 18.51
N HIS A 161 -9.49 10.48 17.47
CA HIS A 161 -10.31 10.69 16.28
C HIS A 161 -11.78 10.37 16.56
N SER A 162 -12.67 11.23 16.06
CA SER A 162 -14.08 10.87 16.00
C SER A 162 -14.29 9.76 14.96
N TRP A 163 -15.35 8.97 15.09
CA TRP A 163 -15.70 7.94 14.10
C TRP A 163 -15.79 8.52 12.68
N PHE A 164 -16.34 9.73 12.52
CA PHE A 164 -16.41 10.40 11.22
C PHE A 164 -15.01 10.78 10.66
N THR A 165 -14.12 11.28 11.53
CA THR A 165 -12.74 11.61 11.14
C THR A 165 -11.98 10.36 10.71
N TYR A 166 -12.11 9.28 11.48
CA TYR A 166 -11.52 7.98 11.17
C TYR A 166 -11.95 7.48 9.78
N GLN A 167 -13.25 7.52 9.50
CA GLN A 167 -13.79 7.05 8.21
C GLN A 167 -13.26 7.88 7.03
N ILE A 168 -13.08 9.19 7.19
CA ILE A 168 -12.46 10.04 6.17
C ILE A 168 -10.99 9.65 5.96
N LEU A 169 -10.22 9.51 7.04
CA LEU A 169 -8.80 9.17 6.97
C LEU A 169 -8.59 7.80 6.31
N MET A 170 -9.34 6.79 6.74
CA MET A 170 -9.34 5.46 6.15
C MET A 170 -9.73 5.52 4.66
N THR A 171 -10.78 6.26 4.30
CA THR A 171 -11.15 6.40 2.88
C THR A 171 -10.01 7.00 2.05
N PHE A 172 -9.27 7.99 2.58
CA PHE A 172 -8.12 8.56 1.90
C PHE A 172 -6.96 7.57 1.79
N GLU A 173 -6.65 6.86 2.87
CA GLU A 173 -5.63 5.81 2.91
C GLU A 173 -5.85 4.78 1.80
N GLU A 174 -7.04 4.18 1.77
CA GLU A 174 -7.45 3.17 0.79
C GLU A 174 -7.47 3.73 -0.65
N SER A 175 -7.93 4.98 -0.80
CA SER A 175 -7.88 5.67 -2.08
C SER A 175 -6.44 5.83 -2.58
N PHE A 176 -5.50 6.18 -1.69
CA PHE A 176 -4.10 6.37 -2.06
C PHE A 176 -3.43 5.06 -2.47
N GLU A 177 -3.70 3.95 -1.79
CA GLU A 177 -3.20 2.65 -2.23
C GLU A 177 -3.73 2.30 -3.62
N MET A 178 -5.05 2.40 -3.82
CA MET A 178 -5.66 2.13 -5.12
C MET A 178 -5.06 3.02 -6.22
N PHE A 179 -5.09 4.35 -6.06
CA PHE A 179 -4.57 5.24 -7.10
C PHE A 179 -3.05 5.12 -7.29
N GLY A 180 -2.31 4.78 -6.23
CA GLY A 180 -0.89 4.48 -6.29
C GLY A 180 -0.61 3.29 -7.20
N ALA A 181 -1.36 2.20 -7.02
CA ALA A 181 -1.23 0.99 -7.83
C ALA A 181 -1.59 1.27 -9.30
N SER A 182 -2.64 2.07 -9.55
CA SER A 182 -2.99 2.53 -10.90
C SER A 182 -1.88 3.35 -11.56
N SER A 183 -1.21 4.21 -10.78
CA SER A 183 -0.09 5.03 -11.26
C SER A 183 1.12 4.18 -11.65
N PHE A 184 1.44 3.15 -10.86
CA PHE A 184 2.49 2.19 -11.19
C PHE A 184 2.15 1.33 -12.41
N ALA A 185 0.90 0.90 -12.55
CA ALA A 185 0.45 0.19 -13.74
C ALA A 185 0.65 1.03 -15.01
N TYR A 186 0.27 2.30 -14.96
CA TYR A 186 0.44 3.23 -16.08
C TYR A 186 1.92 3.50 -16.39
N ALA A 187 2.77 3.64 -15.36
CA ALA A 187 4.22 3.71 -15.54
C ALA A 187 4.78 2.49 -16.28
N GLY A 188 4.41 1.27 -15.86
CA GLY A 188 4.83 0.03 -16.52
C GLY A 188 4.34 -0.04 -17.97
N TYR A 189 3.12 0.45 -18.25
CA TYR A 189 2.57 0.51 -19.60
C TYR A 189 3.37 1.43 -20.52
N LEU A 190 3.77 2.62 -20.05
CA LEU A 190 4.61 3.54 -20.82
C LEU A 190 5.96 2.91 -21.21
N GLU A 191 6.61 2.22 -20.26
CA GLU A 191 7.87 1.52 -20.53
C GLU A 191 7.68 0.33 -21.48
N TYR A 192 6.57 -0.40 -21.35
CA TYR A 192 6.22 -1.46 -22.29
C TYR A 192 6.05 -0.95 -23.72
N LEU A 193 5.37 0.20 -23.90
CA LEU A 193 5.20 0.81 -25.22
C LEU A 193 6.53 1.29 -25.83
N LYS A 194 7.47 1.77 -25.02
CA LYS A 194 8.82 2.13 -25.50
C LYS A 194 9.55 0.90 -26.02
N TYR A 195 9.54 -0.16 -25.22
CA TYR A 195 10.13 -1.43 -25.63
C TYR A 195 9.54 -1.96 -26.95
N GLN A 196 8.22 -1.90 -27.13
CA GLN A 196 7.58 -2.31 -28.39
C GLN A 196 7.98 -1.44 -29.59
N ARG A 197 8.35 -0.17 -29.36
CA ARG A 197 8.86 0.75 -30.38
C ARG A 197 10.36 0.59 -30.64
N GLY A 198 11.07 -0.22 -29.85
CA GLY A 198 12.53 -0.36 -29.94
C GLY A 198 13.31 0.85 -29.41
N GLU A 199 12.67 1.65 -28.57
CA GLU A 199 13.26 2.79 -27.83
C GLU A 199 13.81 2.31 -26.48
#